data_AF-A0A1E7ZD23-F1
#
_entry.id   AF-A0A1E7ZD23-F1
#
_cell.length_a   1.000
_cell.length_b   1.000
_cell.length_c   1.000
_cell.angle_alpha   90.00
_cell.angle_beta   90.00
_cell.angle_gamma   90.00
#
_symmetry.space_group_name_H-M   'P 1'
#
loop_
_entity.id
_entity.type
_entity.pdbx_description
1 polymer ?
#
loop_
_entity_poly.entity_id
_entity_poly.type
_entity_poly.pdbx_seq_one_letter_code
_entity_poly.pdbx_strand_id
1 'polypeptide(L)'
;MTEKKKANPTANADKQRRFRERQKAAGKKMVRGYVSPEAMQCYDEIREKTGWSDSEVLSNALRITYAAYKCGQIRLLNQWLKEQDR
;
A
#
# COMPACT_ATOMS: atom_id res chain seq x y z
N MET A 1 41.95 -13.28 11.84
CA MET A 1 40.70 -13.99 11.47
C MET A 1 39.54 -13.20 12.05
N THR A 2 38.67 -12.63 11.22
CA THR A 2 37.54 -11.82 11.70
C THR A 2 36.39 -12.74 12.09
N GLU A 3 36.05 -12.78 13.38
CA GLU A 3 34.90 -13.54 13.89
C GLU A 3 33.60 -13.06 13.21
N LYS A 4 32.91 -13.97 12.52
CA LYS A 4 31.56 -13.72 12.01
C LYS A 4 30.61 -13.59 13.21
N LYS A 5 30.20 -12.37 13.52
CA LYS A 5 29.14 -12.08 14.51
C LYS A 5 27.90 -12.92 14.19
N LYS A 6 27.47 -13.77 15.13
CA LYS A 6 26.22 -14.55 15.00
C LYS A 6 25.05 -13.60 14.76
N ALA A 7 24.31 -13.80 13.67
CA ALA A 7 23.14 -13.00 13.35
C ALA A 7 22.08 -13.20 14.45
N ASN A 8 21.63 -12.12 15.09
CA ASN A 8 20.55 -12.18 16.07
C ASN A 8 19.23 -12.47 15.33
N PRO A 9 18.60 -13.65 15.54
CA PRO A 9 17.39 -14.04 14.82
C PRO A 9 16.19 -13.14 15.13
N THR A 10 16.18 -12.43 16.27
CA THR A 10 15.06 -11.55 16.63
C THR A 10 15.15 -10.14 16.04
N ALA A 11 16.30 -9.77 15.50
CA ALA A 11 16.57 -8.38 15.10
C ALA A 11 15.58 -7.86 14.02
N ASN A 12 15.11 -8.72 13.11
CA ASN A 12 14.12 -8.33 12.10
C ASN A 12 12.72 -8.14 12.73
N ALA A 13 12.31 -9.04 13.62
CA ALA A 13 11.04 -8.93 14.34
C ALA A 13 11.01 -7.64 15.19
N ASP A 14 12.10 -7.31 15.87
CA ASP A 14 12.24 -6.08 16.66
C ASP A 14 12.19 -4.83 15.79
N LYS A 15 12.85 -4.85 14.62
CA LYS A 15 12.76 -3.75 13.64
C LYS A 15 11.33 -3.54 13.16
N GLN A 16 10.63 -4.61 12.78
CA GLN A 16 9.24 -4.52 12.32
C GLN A 16 8.32 -4.02 13.43
N ARG A 17 8.51 -4.49 14.68
CA ARG A 17 7.76 -4.02 15.84
C ARG A 17 7.94 -2.51 16.06
N ARG A 18 9.19 -2.03 16.14
CA ARG A 18 9.50 -0.60 16.32
C ARG A 18 8.95 0.26 15.18
N PHE A 19 8.98 -0.25 13.96
CA PHE A 19 8.37 0.43 12.82
C PHE A 19 6.86 0.58 13.00
N ARG A 20 6.15 -0.51 13.34
CA ARG A 20 4.70 -0.47 13.60
C ARG A 20 4.35 0.46 14.75
N GLU A 21 5.12 0.46 15.82
CA GLU A 21 4.94 1.37 16.96
C GLU A 21 5.09 2.84 16.54
N ARG A 22 6.11 3.18 15.74
CA ARG A 22 6.29 4.54 15.18
C ARG A 22 5.12 4.97 14.29
N GLN A 23 4.63 4.09 13.40
CA GLN A 23 3.47 4.42 12.55
C GLN A 23 2.22 4.65 13.41
N LYS A 24 1.99 3.81 14.43
CA LYS A 24 0.86 3.95 15.36
C LYS A 24 0.95 5.26 16.17
N ALA A 25 2.15 5.61 16.64
CA ALA A 25 2.38 6.88 17.34
C ALA A 25 2.11 8.10 16.44
N ALA A 26 2.37 7.98 15.13
CA ALA A 26 2.00 8.99 14.14
C ALA A 26 0.50 8.96 13.75
N GLY A 27 -0.35 8.22 14.49
CA GLY A 27 -1.79 8.12 14.23
C GLY A 27 -2.19 7.25 13.04
N LYS A 28 -1.22 6.64 12.34
CA LYS A 28 -1.50 5.80 11.18
C LYS A 28 -2.02 4.44 11.61
N LYS A 29 -3.01 3.94 10.86
CA LYS A 29 -3.56 2.59 11.01
C LYS A 29 -3.16 1.74 9.80
N MET A 30 -2.78 0.49 10.06
CA MET A 30 -2.48 -0.46 9.00
C MET A 30 -3.78 -0.98 8.39
N VAL A 31 -3.96 -0.77 7.10
CA VAL A 31 -5.03 -1.40 6.31
C VAL A 31 -4.47 -2.70 5.72
N ARG A 32 -5.26 -3.78 5.71
CA ARG A 32 -4.85 -5.10 5.21
C ARG A 32 -5.88 -5.64 4.23
N GLY A 33 -5.41 -6.28 3.16
CA GLY A 33 -6.19 -6.97 2.15
C GLY A 33 -5.26 -7.62 1.12
N TYR A 34 -5.77 -8.63 0.43
CA TYR A 34 -5.11 -9.17 -0.77
C TYR A 34 -5.58 -8.37 -1.99
N VAL A 35 -4.69 -8.16 -2.95
CA VAL A 35 -4.96 -7.44 -4.20
C VAL A 35 -4.78 -8.40 -5.37
N SER A 36 -5.56 -8.22 -6.44
CA SER A 36 -5.42 -9.03 -7.65
C SER A 36 -4.16 -8.63 -8.44
N PRO A 37 -3.69 -9.47 -9.38
CA PRO A 37 -2.57 -9.12 -10.26
C PRO A 37 -2.80 -7.83 -11.07
N GLU A 38 -4.02 -7.60 -11.55
CA GLU A 38 -4.40 -6.42 -12.33
C GLU A 38 -4.33 -5.15 -11.47
N ALA A 39 -4.79 -5.25 -10.21
CA ALA A 39 -4.64 -4.18 -9.24
C ALA A 39 -3.17 -3.91 -8.89
N MET A 40 -2.31 -4.93 -8.91
CA MET A 40 -0.86 -4.75 -8.73
C MET A 40 -0.22 -4.02 -9.92
N GLN A 41 -0.65 -4.29 -11.16
CA GLN A 41 -0.18 -3.55 -12.33
C GLN A 41 -0.58 -2.07 -12.23
N CYS A 42 -1.83 -1.78 -11.85
CA CYS A 42 -2.26 -0.42 -11.57
C CYS A 42 -1.39 0.25 -10.50
N TYR A 43 -1.08 -0.46 -9.41
CA TYR A 43 -0.24 0.05 -8.33
C TYR A 43 1.19 0.37 -8.82
N ASP A 44 1.80 -0.52 -9.59
CA ASP A 44 3.15 -0.35 -10.11
C ASP A 44 3.23 0.87 -11.05
N GLU A 45 2.27 1.01 -11.97
CA GLU A 45 2.20 2.15 -12.89
C GLU A 45 1.97 3.48 -12.15
N ILE A 46 1.06 3.50 -11.17
CA ILE A 46 0.83 4.69 -10.33
C ILE A 46 2.13 5.07 -9.62
N ARG A 47 2.80 4.10 -9.00
CA ARG A 47 4.04 4.34 -8.24
C ARG A 47 5.14 4.87 -9.16
N GLU A 48 5.33 4.28 -10.33
CA GLU A 48 6.32 4.70 -11.32
C GLU A 48 6.08 6.14 -11.79
N LYS A 49 4.83 6.47 -12.16
CA LYS A 49 4.50 7.79 -12.72
C LYS A 49 4.44 8.91 -11.67
N THR A 50 4.05 8.61 -10.45
CA THR A 50 3.83 9.62 -9.40
C THR A 50 4.99 9.77 -8.43
N GLY A 51 5.84 8.74 -8.30
CA GLY A 51 6.87 8.66 -7.27
C GLY A 51 6.33 8.48 -5.85
N TRP A 52 5.04 8.17 -5.69
CA TRP A 52 4.42 7.99 -4.38
C TRP A 52 4.95 6.74 -3.65
N SER A 53 5.08 6.85 -2.33
CA SER A 53 5.30 5.70 -1.46
C SER A 53 4.05 4.83 -1.35
N ASP A 54 4.21 3.57 -0.94
CA ASP A 54 3.09 2.62 -0.75
C ASP A 54 1.99 3.18 0.16
N SER A 55 2.41 3.92 1.19
CA SER A 55 1.48 4.56 2.12
C SER A 55 0.68 5.69 1.46
N GLU A 56 1.29 6.46 0.56
CA GLU A 56 0.63 7.51 -0.20
C GLU A 56 -0.31 6.92 -1.25
N VAL A 57 0.13 5.93 -2.02
CA VAL A 57 -0.73 5.24 -3.00
C VAL A 57 -1.96 4.68 -2.31
N LEU A 58 -1.80 3.93 -1.21
CA LEU A 58 -2.91 3.35 -0.48
C LEU A 58 -3.86 4.41 0.12
N SER A 59 -3.30 5.45 0.72
CA SER A 59 -4.10 6.53 1.32
C SER A 59 -4.88 7.32 0.26
N ASN A 60 -4.24 7.60 -0.88
CA ASN A 60 -4.86 8.33 -1.98
C ASN A 60 -5.91 7.48 -2.70
N ALA A 61 -5.64 6.20 -2.95
CA ALA A 61 -6.61 5.27 -3.54
C ALA A 61 -7.91 5.23 -2.72
N LEU A 62 -7.82 5.08 -1.39
CA LEU A 62 -9.01 5.10 -0.53
C LEU A 62 -9.79 6.42 -0.61
N ARG A 63 -9.09 7.55 -0.60
CA ARG A 63 -9.71 8.89 -0.65
C ARG A 63 -10.33 9.20 -2.01
N ILE A 64 -9.67 8.80 -3.09
CA ILE A 64 -10.16 8.97 -4.46
C ILE A 64 -11.38 8.09 -4.69
N THR A 65 -11.38 6.83 -4.22
CA THR A 65 -12.56 5.96 -4.27
C THR A 65 -13.74 6.57 -3.51
N TYR A 66 -13.49 7.14 -2.32
CA TYR A 66 -14.52 7.87 -1.58
C TYR A 66 -15.03 9.11 -2.34
N ALA A 67 -14.13 9.90 -2.95
CA ALA A 67 -14.51 11.04 -3.76
C ALA A 67 -15.35 10.63 -4.98
N ALA A 68 -14.96 9.57 -5.69
CA ALA A 68 -15.74 9.00 -6.80
C ALA A 68 -17.14 8.56 -6.36
N TYR A 69 -17.27 7.97 -5.16
CA TYR A 69 -18.58 7.67 -4.58
C TYR A 69 -19.39 8.94 -4.32
N LYS A 70 -18.81 9.95 -3.66
CA LYS A 70 -19.48 11.22 -3.34
C LYS A 70 -19.90 12.01 -4.59
N CYS A 71 -19.14 11.90 -5.67
CA CYS A 71 -19.41 12.54 -6.95
C CYS A 71 -20.30 11.70 -7.88
N GLY A 72 -20.80 10.53 -7.45
CA GLY A 72 -21.65 9.66 -8.29
C GLY A 72 -20.92 8.96 -9.44
N GLN A 73 -19.59 9.02 -9.47
CA GLN A 73 -18.74 8.48 -10.54
C GLN A 73 -18.35 7.01 -10.31
N ILE A 74 -18.52 6.47 -9.09
CA ILE A 74 -18.02 5.13 -8.74
C ILE A 74 -18.55 4.02 -9.65
N ARG A 75 -19.81 4.11 -10.11
CA ARG A 75 -20.38 3.11 -11.04
C ARG A 75 -19.68 3.15 -12.39
N LEU A 76 -19.43 4.35 -12.92
CA LEU A 76 -18.76 4.55 -14.21
C LEU A 76 -17.33 4.01 -14.15
N LEU A 77 -16.57 4.37 -13.12
CA LEU A 77 -15.18 3.95 -12.97
C LEU A 77 -15.07 2.43 -12.76
N ASN A 78 -15.97 1.83 -11.97
CA ASN A 78 -15.99 0.37 -11.80
C ASN A 78 -16.36 -0.37 -13.09
N GLN A 79 -17.22 0.21 -13.93
CA GLN A 79 -17.54 -0.37 -15.23
C GLN A 79 -16.32 -0.30 -16.17
N TRP A 80 -15.64 0.84 -16.20
CA TRP A 80 -14.42 1.01 -16.97
C TRP A 80 -13.34 -0.01 -16.56
N LEU A 81 -13.13 -0.23 -15.26
CA LEU A 81 -12.19 -1.24 -14.76
C LEU A 81 -12.53 -2.64 -15.30
N LYS A 82 -13.80 -3.07 -15.25
CA LYS A 82 -14.21 -4.37 -15.81
C LYS A 82 -13.96 -4.53 -17.30
N GLU A 83 -14.00 -3.43 -18.04
CA GLU A 83 -13.74 -3.42 -19.49
C GLU A 83 -12.25 -3.49 -19.81
N GLN A 84 -11.39 -2.97 -18.92
CA GLN A 84 -9.93 -3.04 -19.02
C GLN A 84 -9.33 -4.29 -18.36
N ASP A 85 -10.03 -4.93 -17.43
CA ASP A 85 -9.67 -6.22 -16.80
C ASP A 85 -9.81 -7.42 -17.78
N ARG A 86 -9.62 -7.19 -19.09
CA ARG A 86 -9.76 -8.18 -20.17
C ARG A 86 -8.42 -8.62 -20.73
#